data_AF-L8PB55-F1
#
_entry.id   AF-L8PB55-F1
#
_cell.length_a   1.000
_cell.length_b   1.000
_cell.length_c   1.000
_cell.angle_alpha   90.00
_cell.angle_beta   90.00
_cell.angle_gamma   90.00
#
_symmetry.space_group_name_H-M   'P 1'
#
loop_
_entity.id
_entity.type
_entity.pdbx_description
1 polymer ?
#
loop_
_entity_poly.entity_id
_entity_poly.type
_entity_poly.pdbx_seq_one_letter_code
_entity_poly.pdbx_strand_id
1 'polypeptide(L)' 'MNGTSTVLIVVGLFLVGGIISFVKQQMPRSLVVLLSIGAAMCLVAGVMRLEVWN' A
#
# COMPACT_ATOMS: atom_id res chain seq x y z
N MET A 1 10.01 -15.18 4.49
CA MET A 1 9.63 -13.93 3.77
C MET A 1 10.46 -13.83 2.51
N ASN A 2 9.84 -13.84 1.33
CA ASN A 2 10.56 -13.59 0.07
C ASN A 2 10.69 -12.07 -0.18
N GLY A 3 11.77 -11.64 -0.84
CA GLY A 3 12.08 -10.23 -1.12
C GLY A 3 10.94 -9.48 -1.82
N THR A 4 10.18 -10.16 -2.69
CA THR A 4 8.99 -9.58 -3.33
C THR A 4 7.91 -9.20 -2.31
N SER A 5 7.64 -10.04 -1.31
CA SER A 5 6.66 -9.77 -0.25
C SER A 5 7.06 -8.54 0.56
N THR A 6 8.35 -8.44 0.92
CA THR A 6 8.91 -7.28 1.63
C THR A 6 8.72 -5.99 0.84
N VAL A 7 9.07 -5.99 -0.44
CA VAL A 7 8.92 -4.81 -1.31
C VAL A 7 7.46 -4.38 -1.38
N LEU A 8 6.54 -5.30 -1.61
CA LEU A 8 5.11 -5.01 -1.69
C LEU A 8 4.57 -4.40 -0.39
N ILE A 9 4.99 -4.92 0.77
CA ILE A 9 4.56 -4.40 2.08
C ILE A 9 5.15 -3.00 2.32
N VAL A 10 6.44 -2.80 2.09
CA VAL A 10 7.11 -1.51 2.31
C VAL A 10 6.52 -0.43 1.39
N VAL A 11 6.31 -0.75 0.11
CA VAL A 11 5.66 0.16 -0.84
C VAL A 11 4.22 0.44 -0.40
N GLY A 12 3.46 -0.58 -0.01
CA GLY A 12 2.10 -0.40 0.48
C GLY A 12 2.03 0.56 1.68
N LEU A 13 2.92 0.40 2.67
CA LEU A 13 3.01 1.29 3.83
C LEU A 13 3.47 2.71 3.46
N PHE A 14 4.41 2.84 2.52
CA PHE A 14 4.83 4.14 1.99
C PHE A 14 3.67 4.88 1.31
N LEU A 15 2.87 4.17 0.51
CA LEU A 15 1.69 4.74 -0.15
C LEU A 15 0.64 5.20 0.88
N VAL A 16 0.47 4.49 2.00
CA VAL A 16 -0.39 4.96 3.12
C VAL A 16 0.09 6.29 3.67
N GLY A 17 1.41 6.49 3.83
CA GLY A 17 1.99 7.79 4.16
C GLY A 17 1.63 8.86 3.13
N GLY A 18 1.70 8.51 1.84
CA GLY A 18 1.27 9.36 0.73
C GLY A 18 -0.20 9.75 0.79
N ILE A 19 -1.11 8.82 1.10
CA ILE A 19 -2.56 9.07 1.25
C ILE A 19 -2.80 10.10 2.36
N ILE A 20 -2.20 9.89 3.54
CA ILE A 20 -2.35 10.81 4.69
C ILE A 20 -1.85 12.20 4.31
N SER A 21 -0.72 12.28 3.60
CA SER A 21 -0.17 13.54 3.10
C SER A 21 -1.11 14.24 2.11
N PHE A 22 -1.66 13.50 1.15
CA PHE A 22 -2.55 14.04 0.12
C PHE A 22 -3.90 14.49 0.66
N VAL A 23 -4.43 13.79 1.66
CA VAL A 23 -5.63 14.23 2.40
C VAL A 23 -5.36 15.56 3.11
N LYS A 24 -4.21 15.71 3.79
CA LYS A 24 -3.83 16.96 4.45
C LYS A 24 -3.61 18.11 3.46
N GLN A 25 -3.11 17.81 2.25
CA GLN A 25 -2.90 18.79 1.17
C GLN A 25 -4.17 19.10 0.36
N GLN A 26 -5.32 18.52 0.71
CA GLN A 26 -6.59 18.71 -0.02
C GLN A 26 -6.50 18.35 -1.50
N MET A 27 -5.73 17.31 -1.83
CA MET A 27 -5.58 16.82 -3.20
C MET A 27 -6.92 16.25 -3.74
N PRO A 28 -7.08 16.16 -5.07
CA PRO A 28 -8.32 15.65 -5.69
C PRO A 28 -8.71 14.28 -5.14
N ARG A 29 -9.99 14.13 -4.76
CA ARG A 29 -10.50 12.90 -4.14
C ARG A 29 -10.32 11.66 -5.03
N SER A 30 -10.42 11.81 -6.34
CA SER A 30 -10.16 10.72 -7.31
C SER A 30 -8.74 10.17 -7.19
N LEU A 31 -7.75 11.05 -7.03
CA LEU A 31 -6.35 10.68 -6.88
C LEU A 31 -6.09 9.99 -5.54
N VAL A 32 -6.69 10.49 -4.46
CA VAL A 32 -6.61 9.84 -3.13
C VAL A 32 -7.21 8.44 -3.18
N VAL A 33 -8.37 8.27 -3.82
CA VAL A 33 -9.04 6.96 -3.97
C VAL A 33 -8.17 6.00 -4.77
N LEU A 34 -7.60 6.44 -5.90
CA LEU A 34 -6.72 5.62 -6.71
C LEU A 34 -5.49 5.15 -5.93
N LEU A 35 -4.84 6.08 -5.22
CA LEU A 35 -3.69 5.76 -4.37
C LEU A 35 -4.05 4.78 -3.26
N SER A 36 -5.24 4.92 -2.68
CA SER A 36 -5.78 4.02 -1.65
C SER A 36 -5.97 2.60 -2.16
N ILE A 37 -6.50 2.46 -3.37
CA ILE A 37 -6.65 1.14 -4.02
C ILE A 37 -5.27 0.53 -4.25
N GLY A 38 -4.31 1.30 -4.78
CA GLY A 38 -2.94 0.84 -5.00
C GLY A 38 -2.24 0.39 -3.71
N ALA A 39 -2.35 1.17 -2.64
CA ALA A 39 -1.81 0.82 -1.33
C ALA A 39 -2.41 -0.49 -0.80
N ALA A 40 -3.74 -0.63 -0.87
CA ALA A 40 -4.44 -1.85 -0.46
C ALA A 40 -3.99 -3.06 -1.28
N MET A 41 -3.86 -2.92 -2.60
CA MET A 41 -3.38 -4.00 -3.48
C MET A 41 -1.97 -4.45 -3.10
N CYS A 42 -1.04 -3.52 -2.87
CA CYS A 42 0.33 -3.84 -2.46
C CYS A 42 0.37 -4.55 -1.10
N LEU A 43 -0.38 -4.07 -0.10
CA LEU A 43 -0.40 -4.67 1.23
C LEU A 43 -1.03 -6.07 1.21
N VAL A 44 -2.19 -6.24 0.57
CA VAL A 44 -2.85 -7.55 0.46
C VAL A 44 -1.95 -8.53 -0.30
N ALA A 45 -1.40 -8.12 -1.44
CA ALA A 45 -0.52 -8.97 -2.24
C ALA A 45 0.79 -9.35 -1.52
N GLY A 46 1.31 -8.47 -0.67
CA GLY A 46 2.48 -8.74 0.17
C GLY A 46 2.17 -9.70 1.32
N VAL A 47 1.04 -9.49 2.01
CA VAL A 47 0.58 -10.35 3.12
C VAL A 47 0.26 -11.76 2.64
N MET A 48 -0.42 -11.90 1.49
CA MET A 48 -0.74 -13.21 0.90
C MET A 48 0.50 -14.03 0.52
N ARG A 49 1.66 -13.39 0.36
CA ARG A 49 2.94 -14.04 0.06
C ARG A 49 3.84 -14.23 1.30
N LEU A 50 3.30 -14.09 2.50
CA LEU A 50 4.00 -14.48 3.72
C LEU A 50 3.95 -16.00 3.87
N GLU A 51 5.04 -16.61 4.33
CA GLU A 51 5.14 -18.06 4.53
C GLU A 51 4.45 -18.52 5.83
N VAL A 52 3.80 -17.62 6.57
CA VAL A 52 3.08 -17.93 7.83
C VAL A 52 1.77 -18.69 7.59
N TRP A 53 1.28 -18.72 6.35
CA TRP A 53 0.03 -19.38 5.97
C TRP A 53 0.20 -20.86 5.63
N ASN A 54 1.42 -21.38 5.66
CA ASN A 54 1.78 -22.77 5.40
C ASN A 54 2.14 -23.49 6.71
#